data_AF-A0A3B9XYF2-F1
#
_entry.id   AF-A0A3B9XYF2-F1
#
_cell.length_a   1.000
_cell.length_b   1.000
_cell.length_c   1.000
_cell.angle_alpha   90.00
_cell.angle_beta   90.00
_cell.angle_gamma   90.00
#
_symmetry.space_group_name_H-M   'P 1'
#
loop_
_entity.id
_entity.type
_entity.pdbx_description
1 polymer ?
#
loop_
_entity_poly.entity_id
_entity_poly.type
_entity_poly.pdbx_seq_one_letter_code
_entity_poly.pdbx_strand_id
1 'polypeptide(L)'
;MLQHIAQGACQALEDAVCLADMLASYQGDVSKAFLAYQTVRIPRTARVQRTARLFGDIIHSDGVTALLRNALLSGRAPDDFTYTDWFYGYQPERR
;
A
#
# COMPACT_ATOMS: atom_id res chain seq x y z
N MET A 1 3.91 6.48 9.53
CA MET A 1 3.73 5.03 9.25
C MET A 1 5.05 4.32 9.49
N LEU A 2 5.05 3.01 9.76
CA LEU A 2 6.30 2.25 9.88
C LEU A 2 6.93 2.03 8.50
N GLN A 3 8.25 1.95 8.46
CA GLN A 3 9.05 1.89 7.24
C GLN A 3 9.24 0.48 6.67
N HIS A 4 8.66 -0.55 7.28
CA HIS A 4 8.98 -1.96 6.98
C HIS A 4 8.67 -2.40 5.54
N ILE A 5 7.82 -1.66 4.82
CA ILE A 5 7.55 -1.89 3.38
C ILE A 5 7.94 -0.69 2.49
N ALA A 6 8.65 0.29 3.03
CA ALA A 6 9.20 1.45 2.30
C ALA A 6 8.21 2.28 1.46
N GLN A 7 6.92 2.28 1.81
CA GLN A 7 5.88 2.93 0.99
C GLN A 7 5.56 4.38 1.37
N GLY A 8 6.22 4.98 2.36
CA GLY A 8 5.80 6.29 2.88
C GLY A 8 5.81 7.41 1.84
N ALA A 9 6.95 7.63 1.21
CA ALA A 9 7.08 8.62 0.15
C ALA A 9 6.24 8.24 -1.09
N CYS A 10 6.19 6.95 -1.43
CA CYS A 10 5.38 6.45 -2.55
C CYS A 10 3.89 6.78 -2.38
N GLN A 11 3.35 6.63 -1.16
CA GLN A 11 1.95 7.01 -0.90
C GLN A 11 1.71 8.51 -1.04
N ALA A 12 2.66 9.36 -0.63
CA ALA A 12 2.54 10.82 -0.84
C ALA A 12 2.57 11.20 -2.33
N LEU A 13 3.37 10.51 -3.15
CA LEU A 13 3.38 10.69 -4.60
C LEU A 13 2.06 10.25 -5.23
N GLU A 14 1.54 9.07 -4.85
CA GLU A 14 0.22 8.60 -5.28
C GLU A 14 -0.90 9.58 -4.86
N ASP A 15 -0.81 10.18 -3.67
CA ASP A 15 -1.76 11.17 -3.17
C ASP A 15 -1.74 12.44 -4.04
N ALA A 16 -0.56 12.92 -4.41
CA ALA A 16 -0.40 14.11 -5.25
C ALA A 16 -1.01 13.92 -6.64
N VAL A 17 -0.73 12.79 -7.29
CA VAL A 17 -1.32 12.46 -8.62
C VAL A 17 -2.83 12.34 -8.51
N CYS A 18 -3.33 11.55 -7.55
CA CYS A 18 -4.76 11.34 -7.39
C CYS A 18 -5.51 12.66 -7.10
N LEU A 19 -4.95 13.54 -6.26
CA LEU A 19 -5.58 14.83 -5.98
C LEU A 19 -5.62 15.73 -7.21
N ALA A 20 -4.55 15.76 -8.01
CA ALA A 20 -4.51 16.51 -9.26
C ALA A 20 -5.60 16.01 -10.24
N ASP A 21 -5.75 14.69 -10.37
CA ASP A 21 -6.76 14.08 -11.24
C ASP A 21 -8.19 14.40 -10.77
N MET A 22 -8.44 14.36 -9.46
CA MET A 22 -9.75 14.71 -8.90
C MET A 22 -10.06 16.20 -9.12
N LEU A 23 -9.09 17.10 -8.91
CA LEU A 23 -9.27 18.53 -9.16
C LEU A 23 -9.59 18.81 -10.63
N ALA A 24 -8.91 18.13 -11.56
CA ALA A 24 -9.20 18.23 -12.98
C ALA A 24 -10.61 17.71 -13.32
N SER A 25 -10.97 16.52 -12.78
CA SER A 25 -12.27 15.87 -13.04
C SER A 25 -13.47 16.68 -12.53
N TYR A 26 -13.30 17.40 -11.42
CA TYR A 26 -14.33 18.26 -10.83
C TYR A 26 -14.19 19.74 -11.21
N GLN A 27 -13.45 20.06 -12.28
CA GLN A 27 -13.30 21.43 -12.82
C GLN A 27 -12.87 22.46 -11.76
N GLY A 28 -12.03 22.04 -10.81
CA GLY A 28 -11.56 22.90 -9.72
C GLY A 28 -12.54 23.09 -8.55
N ASP A 29 -13.68 22.37 -8.52
CA ASP A 29 -14.52 22.29 -7.31
C ASP A 29 -13.77 21.51 -6.21
N VAL A 30 -13.05 22.27 -5.38
CA VAL A 30 -12.16 21.75 -4.34
C VAL A 30 -12.91 20.83 -3.38
N SER A 31 -14.12 21.21 -2.96
CA SER A 31 -14.89 20.43 -1.98
C SER A 31 -15.24 19.05 -2.54
N LYS A 32 -15.73 18.97 -3.78
CA LYS A 32 -16.04 17.67 -4.41
C LYS A 32 -14.78 16.87 -4.71
N ALA A 33 -13.73 17.51 -5.20
CA ALA A 33 -12.45 16.86 -5.50
C ALA A 33 -11.84 16.21 -4.26
N PHE A 34 -11.82 16.91 -3.12
CA PHE A 34 -11.29 16.38 -1.87
C PHE A 34 -12.11 15.21 -1.33
N LEU A 35 -13.44 15.25 -1.46
CA LEU A 35 -14.30 14.12 -1.08
C LEU A 35 -13.99 12.90 -1.95
N ALA A 36 -13.93 13.07 -3.27
CA ALA A 36 -13.62 11.97 -4.18
C ALA A 36 -12.21 11.40 -3.93
N TYR A 37 -11.20 12.26 -3.78
CA TYR A 37 -9.84 11.88 -3.41
C TYR A 37 -9.80 11.00 -2.15
N GLN A 38 -10.51 11.40 -1.09
CA GLN A 38 -10.57 10.64 0.16
C GLN A 38 -11.17 9.25 -0.05
N THR A 39 -12.23 9.10 -0.84
CA THR A 39 -12.83 7.78 -1.12
C THR A 39 -11.86 6.83 -1.83
N VAL A 40 -10.93 7.36 -2.63
CA VAL A 40 -9.93 6.57 -3.35
C VAL A 40 -8.73 6.24 -2.46
N ARG A 41 -8.20 7.24 -1.75
CA ARG A 41 -6.89 7.14 -1.08
C ARG A 41 -6.95 6.61 0.34
N ILE A 42 -8.03 6.83 1.10
CA ILE A 42 -8.14 6.32 2.48
C ILE A 42 -8.03 4.79 2.53
N PRO A 43 -8.77 4.00 1.72
CA PRO A 43 -8.66 2.54 1.77
C PRO A 43 -7.26 2.03 1.38
N ARG A 44 -6.64 2.65 0.37
CA ARG A 44 -5.31 2.27 -0.14
C ARG A 44 -4.22 2.54 0.89
N THR A 45 -4.18 3.75 1.45
CA THR A 45 -3.19 4.15 2.46
C THR A 45 -3.39 3.40 3.78
N ALA A 46 -4.64 3.14 4.19
CA ALA A 46 -4.94 2.32 5.37
C ALA A 46 -4.42 0.89 5.24
N ARG A 47 -4.60 0.25 4.07
CA ARG A 47 -4.05 -1.08 3.79
C ARG A 47 -2.52 -1.07 3.90
N VAL A 48 -1.84 -0.10 3.29
CA VAL A 48 -0.37 0.06 3.40
C VAL A 48 0.07 0.19 4.84
N GLN A 49 -0.57 1.06 5.64
CA GLN A 49 -0.17 1.24 7.04
C GLN A 49 -0.34 -0.03 7.88
N ARG A 50 -1.43 -0.78 7.66
CA ARG A 50 -1.66 -2.05 8.37
C ARG A 50 -0.65 -3.12 7.94
N THR A 51 -0.39 -3.24 6.64
CA THR A 51 0.62 -4.17 6.12
C THR A 51 2.01 -3.84 6.64
N ALA A 52 2.38 -2.56 6.74
CA ALA A 52 3.68 -2.15 7.30
C ALA A 52 3.86 -2.58 8.77
N ARG A 53 2.79 -2.57 9.57
CA ARG A 53 2.82 -3.08 10.95
C ARG A 53 2.98 -4.59 10.98
N LEU A 54 2.10 -5.30 10.29
CA LEU A 54 2.14 -6.77 10.21
C LEU A 54 3.50 -7.28 9.69
N PHE A 55 4.04 -6.64 8.65
CA PHE A 55 5.34 -7.02 8.12
C PHE A 55 6.46 -6.78 9.14
N GLY A 56 6.35 -5.75 9.96
CA GLY A 56 7.23 -5.53 11.12
C GLY A 56 7.21 -6.69 12.10
N ASP A 57 6.02 -7.19 12.45
CA ASP A 57 5.87 -8.35 13.35
C ASP A 57 6.45 -9.62 12.73
N ILE A 58 6.29 -9.81 11.41
CA ILE A 58 6.82 -10.96 10.67
C ILE A 58 8.35 -10.96 10.67
N ILE A 59 8.99 -9.84 10.29
CA ILE A 59 10.44 -9.79 10.12
C ILE A 59 11.20 -9.86 11.45
N HIS A 60 10.60 -9.37 12.53
CA HIS A 60 11.16 -9.42 13.89
C HIS A 60 10.69 -10.64 14.70
N SER A 61 9.98 -11.59 14.09
CA SER A 61 9.56 -12.82 14.78
C SER A 61 10.76 -13.62 15.30
N ASP A 62 10.58 -14.26 16.46
CA ASP A 62 11.59 -15.07 17.15
C ASP A 62 11.06 -16.48 17.48
N GLY A 63 11.92 -17.32 18.08
CA GLY A 63 11.57 -18.67 18.54
C GLY A 63 10.89 -19.54 17.47
N VAL A 64 9.79 -20.20 17.87
CA VAL A 64 9.01 -21.06 16.99
C VAL A 64 8.39 -20.28 15.82
N THR A 65 8.02 -19.03 16.04
CA THR A 65 7.44 -18.17 14.99
C THR A 65 8.46 -17.86 13.90
N ALA A 66 9.73 -17.64 14.26
CA ALA A 66 10.82 -17.46 13.30
C ALA A 66 11.06 -18.72 12.46
N LEU A 67 10.97 -19.91 13.06
CA LEU A 67 11.09 -21.18 12.34
C LEU A 67 9.98 -21.34 11.30
N LEU A 68 8.74 -21.02 11.68
CA LEU A 68 7.60 -21.01 10.76
C LEU A 68 7.80 -20.00 9.63
N ARG A 69 8.21 -18.75 9.94
CA ARG A 69 8.53 -17.72 8.95
C ARG A 69 9.59 -18.20 7.96
N ASN A 70 10.67 -18.80 8.46
CA ASN A 70 11.76 -19.28 7.61
C ASN A 70 11.28 -20.40 6.66
N ALA A 71 10.52 -21.37 7.19
CA ALA A 71 9.95 -22.45 6.39
C ALA A 71 9.04 -21.90 5.29
N LEU A 72 8.09 -21.03 5.64
CA LEU A 72 7.15 -20.43 4.69
C LEU A 72 7.85 -19.62 3.60
N LEU A 73 8.87 -18.82 3.95
CA LEU A 73 9.60 -18.01 2.97
C LEU A 73 10.54 -18.84 2.08
N SER A 74 11.19 -19.87 2.63
CA SER A 74 12.11 -20.73 1.87
C SER A 74 11.43 -21.55 0.77
N GLY A 75 10.15 -21.86 0.93
CA GLY A 75 9.37 -22.62 -0.05
C GLY A 75 8.80 -21.79 -1.19
N ARG A 76 9.06 -20.48 -1.25
CA ARG A 76 8.47 -19.59 -2.25
C ARG A 76 9.27 -19.57 -3.55
N ALA A 77 8.54 -19.55 -4.65
CA ALA A 77 9.13 -19.29 -5.95
C ALA A 77 9.59 -17.82 -6.05
N PRO A 78 10.76 -17.52 -6.66
CA PRO A 78 11.27 -16.15 -6.79
C PRO A 78 10.36 -15.20 -7.59
N ASP A 79 9.49 -15.74 -8.42
CA ASP A 79 8.52 -15.05 -9.28
C ASP A 79 7.08 -15.07 -8.73
N ASP A 80 6.89 -15.51 -7.47
CA ASP A 80 5.59 -15.40 -6.79
C ASP A 80 5.38 -14.00 -6.22
N PHE A 81 4.67 -13.17 -7.00
CA PHE A 81 4.31 -11.79 -6.66
C PHE A 81 2.95 -11.65 -5.93
N THR A 82 2.29 -12.76 -5.57
CA THR A 82 0.92 -12.76 -4.99
C THR A 82 0.75 -11.78 -3.82
N TYR A 83 1.80 -11.57 -3.02
CA TYR A 83 1.75 -10.73 -1.81
C TYR A 83 2.19 -9.28 -2.05
N THR A 84 2.79 -8.99 -3.21
CA THR A 84 3.35 -7.68 -3.57
C THR A 84 2.57 -6.98 -4.67
N ASP A 85 1.90 -7.73 -5.55
CA ASP A 85 1.18 -7.21 -6.72
C ASP A 85 0.14 -6.15 -6.36
N TRP A 86 -0.55 -6.34 -5.24
CA TRP A 86 -1.61 -5.41 -4.84
C TRP A 86 -1.11 -3.98 -4.60
N PHE A 87 0.17 -3.77 -4.27
CA PHE A 87 0.72 -2.43 -4.05
C PHE A 87 1.70 -1.98 -5.14
N TYR A 88 2.53 -2.86 -5.72
CA TYR A 88 3.40 -2.50 -6.84
C TYR A 88 2.68 -2.51 -8.20
N GLY A 89 1.72 -3.40 -8.40
CA GLY A 89 0.87 -3.45 -9.60
C GLY A 89 -0.37 -2.56 -9.50
N TYR A 90 -0.46 -1.69 -8.48
CA TYR A 90 -1.61 -0.83 -8.26
C TYR A 90 -1.74 0.20 -9.40
N GLN A 91 -2.86 0.14 -10.13
CA GLN A 91 -3.22 1.13 -11.14
C GLN A 91 -4.49 1.86 -10.70
N PRO A 92 -4.44 3.18 -10.44
CA PRO A 92 -5.60 3.95 -10.00
C PRO A 92 -6.74 3.96 -11.02
N GLU A 93 -6.38 3.86 -12.31
CA GLU A 93 -7.23 4.16 -13.46
C GLU A 93 -8.06 2.97 -13.97
N ARG A 94 -7.76 1.73 -13.53
CA ARG A 94 -8.43 0.50 -13.97
C ARG A 94 -9.55 0.03 -13.03
N ARG A 95 -10.39 0.94 -12.53
CA ARG A 95 -11.55 0.59 -11.71
C ARG A 95 -12.81 0.39 -12.54
#